data_AF-A0A358EF65-F1
#
_entry.id   AF-A0A358EF65-F1
#
_cell.length_a   1.000
_cell.length_b   1.000
_cell.length_c   1.000
_cell.angle_alpha   90.00
_cell.angle_beta   90.00
_cell.angle_gamma   90.00
#
_symmetry.space_group_name_H-M   'P 1'
#
loop_
_entity.id
_entity.type
_entity.pdbx_description
1 polymer ?
#
loop_
_entity_poly.entity_id
_entity_poly.type
_entity_poly.pdbx_seq_one_letter_code
_entity_poly.pdbx_strand_id
1 'polypeptide(L)'
;MISLAVAALLSWGILEQPSVVCSDVARSPSTLDNELQGIYESGRPYTEFLSSAKRRAELWIGNTEKAKDIDLSLLARAKAVGGSWRLLAVAIDSCSDSVSTIPYLAQLVDMVDGLDMRVVDPTTGLS
;
A
#
# COMPACT_ATOMS: atom_id res chain seq x y z
N MET A 1 42.62 52.46 -4.25
CA MET A 1 42.75 50.99 -4.32
C MET A 1 41.53 50.38 -3.62
N ILE A 2 40.69 49.67 -4.38
CA ILE A 2 39.84 48.50 -4.01
C ILE A 2 39.03 48.66 -2.70
N SER A 3 37.78 49.15 -2.69
CA SER A 3 36.50 48.47 -3.00
C SER A 3 36.36 47.05 -2.45
N LEU A 4 35.42 46.82 -1.51
CA LEU A 4 34.40 45.76 -1.59
C LEU A 4 33.48 45.82 -0.36
N ALA A 5 32.23 46.18 -0.61
CA ALA A 5 31.12 46.05 0.31
C ALA A 5 30.80 44.56 0.51
N VAL A 6 30.70 44.12 1.77
CA VAL A 6 30.15 42.79 2.09
C VAL A 6 28.63 42.92 2.07
N ALA A 7 28.03 42.50 0.96
CA ALA A 7 26.59 42.36 0.84
C ALA A 7 26.12 41.18 1.72
N ALA A 8 25.37 41.48 2.77
CA ALA A 8 24.63 40.48 3.53
C ALA A 8 23.51 39.92 2.64
N LEU A 9 23.73 38.75 2.06
CA LEU A 9 22.67 37.99 1.40
C LEU A 9 21.79 37.37 2.49
N LEU A 10 20.66 38.03 2.76
CA LEU A 10 19.50 37.43 3.39
C LEU A 10 19.07 36.26 2.52
N SER A 11 19.44 35.04 2.92
CA SER A 11 18.81 33.82 2.44
C SER A 11 17.33 33.92 2.81
N TRP A 12 16.50 34.31 1.84
CA TRP A 12 15.07 34.04 1.91
C TRP A 12 14.91 32.53 2.01
N GLY A 13 14.64 32.07 3.23
CA GLY A 13 14.03 30.78 3.45
C GLY A 13 12.77 30.73 2.61
N ILE A 14 12.81 29.92 1.56
CA ILE A 14 11.59 29.40 0.95
C ILE A 14 10.98 28.56 2.08
N LEU A 15 10.01 29.11 2.79
CA LEU A 15 9.11 28.32 3.61
C LEU A 15 8.42 27.35 2.65
N GLU A 16 8.95 26.13 2.59
CA GLU A 16 8.29 24.97 2.02
C GLU A 16 6.95 24.86 2.74
N GLN A 17 5.88 25.36 2.11
CA GLN A 17 4.56 25.21 2.66
C GLN A 17 4.25 23.72 2.63
N PRO A 18 3.94 23.09 3.79
CA PRO A 18 3.41 21.75 3.76
C PRO A 18 2.12 21.84 2.96
N SER A 19 2.10 21.17 1.81
CA SER A 19 0.87 20.91 1.08
C SER A 19 0.01 20.04 1.98
N VAL A 20 -0.88 20.68 2.76
CA VAL A 20 -1.94 20.01 3.49
C VAL A 20 -2.94 19.52 2.45
N VAL A 21 -2.63 18.36 1.85
CA VAL A 21 -3.49 17.67 0.88
C VAL A 21 -4.66 16.97 1.58
N CYS A 22 -4.52 16.68 2.88
CA CYS A 22 -5.57 16.04 3.66
C CYS A 22 -6.44 17.11 4.35
N SER A 23 -7.54 17.50 3.71
CA SER A 23 -8.64 18.12 4.45
C SER A 23 -9.46 17.04 5.13
N ASP A 24 -9.62 17.13 6.45
CA ASP A 24 -10.52 16.31 7.25
C ASP A 24 -11.99 16.66 6.95
N VAL A 25 -12.45 16.34 5.74
CA VAL A 25 -13.88 16.37 5.43
C VAL A 25 -14.45 15.03 5.84
N ALA A 26 -15.23 15.01 6.92
CA ALA A 26 -16.07 13.87 7.26
C ALA A 26 -17.03 13.59 6.09
N ARG A 27 -16.69 12.61 5.25
CA ARG A 27 -17.49 12.17 4.11
C ARG A 27 -18.41 11.05 4.58
N SER A 28 -19.73 11.20 4.39
CA SER A 28 -20.65 10.06 4.51
C SER A 28 -20.30 8.99 3.48
N PRO A 29 -20.35 7.69 3.83
CA PRO A 29 -20.11 6.63 2.86
C PRO A 29 -21.05 6.76 1.66
N SER A 30 -20.46 6.82 0.48
CA SER A 30 -21.19 6.79 -0.79
C SER A 30 -21.63 5.36 -1.12
N THR A 31 -22.53 5.20 -2.10
CA THR A 31 -22.92 3.87 -2.60
C THR A 31 -21.70 3.05 -3.02
N LEU A 32 -20.72 3.70 -3.68
CA LEU A 32 -19.46 3.07 -4.08
C LEU A 32 -18.66 2.55 -2.87
N ASP A 33 -18.65 3.30 -1.76
CA ASP A 33 -17.94 2.89 -0.55
C ASP A 33 -18.57 1.61 0.03
N ASN A 34 -19.91 1.50 -0.02
CA ASN A 34 -20.62 0.29 0.42
C ASN A 34 -20.38 -0.90 -0.51
N GLU A 35 -20.35 -0.69 -1.83
CA GLU A 35 -20.05 -1.73 -2.81
C GLU A 35 -18.62 -2.26 -2.65
N LEU A 36 -17.64 -1.37 -2.53
CA LEU A 36 -16.24 -1.74 -2.27
C LEU A 36 -16.09 -2.47 -0.94
N GLN A 37 -16.81 -2.05 0.10
CA GLN A 37 -16.83 -2.76 1.36
C GLN A 37 -17.40 -4.18 1.22
N GLY A 38 -18.50 -4.35 0.48
CA GLY A 38 -19.06 -5.68 0.20
C GLY A 38 -18.10 -6.59 -0.56
N ILE A 39 -17.42 -6.06 -1.59
CA ILE A 39 -16.40 -6.81 -2.34
C ILE A 39 -15.24 -7.19 -1.41
N TYR A 40 -14.78 -6.26 -0.58
CA TYR A 40 -13.70 -6.52 0.36
C TYR A 40 -14.05 -7.63 1.35
N GLU A 41 -15.23 -7.57 1.96
CA GLU A 41 -15.71 -8.57 2.92
C GLU A 41 -15.93 -9.95 2.29
N SER A 42 -16.22 -10.00 0.98
CA SER A 42 -16.31 -11.26 0.22
C SER A 42 -14.94 -11.90 -0.08
N GLY A 43 -13.86 -11.12 0.02
CA GLY A 43 -12.51 -11.57 -0.32
C GLY A 43 -11.90 -12.51 0.73
N ARG A 44 -10.97 -13.33 0.26
CA ARG A 44 -10.24 -14.27 1.13
C ARG A 44 -8.95 -13.67 1.65
N PRO A 45 -8.44 -14.10 2.82
CA PRO A 45 -7.11 -13.73 3.29
C PRO A 45 -6.02 -14.18 2.29
N TYR A 46 -4.88 -13.49 2.28
CA TYR A 46 -3.77 -13.83 1.41
C TYR A 46 -3.23 -15.26 1.66
N THR A 47 -3.14 -15.69 2.90
CA THR A 47 -2.67 -17.05 3.27
C THR A 47 -3.55 -18.14 2.68
N GLU A 48 -4.86 -17.93 2.68
CA GLU A 48 -5.82 -18.82 2.02
C GLU A 48 -5.60 -18.80 0.50
N PHE A 49 -5.41 -17.60 -0.10
CA PHE A 49 -5.07 -17.50 -1.51
C PHE A 49 -3.84 -18.31 -1.88
N LEU A 50 -2.74 -18.12 -1.14
CA LEU A 50 -1.47 -18.82 -1.35
C LEU A 50 -1.62 -20.33 -1.24
N SER A 51 -2.33 -20.81 -0.20
CA SER A 51 -2.54 -22.25 0.02
C SER A 51 -3.33 -22.94 -1.11
N SER A 52 -4.15 -22.18 -1.84
CA SER A 52 -4.98 -22.68 -2.94
C SER A 52 -4.35 -22.51 -4.34
N ALA A 53 -3.20 -21.85 -4.44
CA ALA A 53 -2.54 -21.56 -5.72
C ALA A 53 -2.11 -22.86 -6.41
N LYS A 54 -2.57 -23.08 -7.64
CA LYS A 54 -2.24 -24.26 -8.46
C LYS A 54 -1.25 -23.90 -9.55
N ARG A 55 -1.40 -22.71 -10.13
CA ARG A 55 -0.46 -22.17 -11.12
C ARG A 55 0.57 -21.29 -10.44
N ARG A 56 1.81 -21.39 -10.91
CA ARG A 56 2.96 -20.63 -10.38
C ARG A 56 3.15 -20.79 -8.86
N ALA A 57 2.69 -21.90 -8.28
CA ALA A 57 2.69 -22.12 -6.83
C ALA A 57 4.09 -21.93 -6.23
N GLU A 58 5.13 -22.48 -6.87
CA GLU A 58 6.53 -22.33 -6.44
C GLU A 58 6.99 -20.87 -6.45
N LEU A 59 6.56 -20.07 -7.42
CA LEU A 59 6.90 -18.64 -7.46
C LEU A 59 6.15 -17.86 -6.39
N TRP A 60 4.88 -18.18 -6.15
CA TRP A 60 4.10 -17.57 -5.07
C TRP A 60 4.71 -17.85 -3.71
N ILE A 61 5.04 -19.12 -3.43
CA ILE A 61 5.71 -19.53 -2.20
C ILE A 61 7.08 -18.86 -2.10
N GLY A 62 7.90 -18.96 -3.16
CA GLY A 62 9.25 -18.40 -3.17
C GLY A 62 9.29 -16.88 -2.97
N ASN A 63 8.35 -16.14 -3.56
CA ASN A 63 8.26 -14.69 -3.36
C ASN A 63 7.65 -14.33 -2.00
N THR A 64 6.78 -15.17 -1.42
CA THR A 64 6.34 -15.01 -0.02
C THR A 64 7.50 -15.15 0.95
N GLU A 65 8.36 -16.15 0.73
CA GLU A 65 9.54 -16.34 1.56
C GLU A 65 10.52 -15.17 1.42
N LYS A 66 10.79 -14.69 0.19
CA LYS A 66 11.62 -13.50 -0.03
C LYS A 66 11.03 -12.23 0.57
N ALA A 67 9.71 -12.11 0.61
CA ALA A 67 9.05 -10.92 1.13
C ALA A 67 9.39 -10.66 2.60
N LYS A 68 9.68 -11.72 3.38
CA LYS A 68 10.07 -11.64 4.80
C LYS A 68 11.30 -10.76 5.04
N ASP A 69 12.18 -10.65 4.05
CA ASP A 69 13.41 -9.84 4.12
C ASP A 69 13.16 -8.38 3.64
N ILE A 70 12.05 -7.77 4.06
CA ILE A 70 11.73 -6.40 3.68
C ILE A 70 12.66 -5.39 4.35
N ASP A 71 13.07 -4.36 3.59
CA ASP A 71 13.90 -3.29 4.11
C ASP A 71 13.20 -2.53 5.26
N LEU A 72 13.91 -2.36 6.38
CA LEU A 72 13.37 -1.70 7.58
C LEU A 72 12.97 -0.24 7.35
N SER A 73 13.61 0.46 6.42
CA SER A 73 13.23 1.83 6.04
C SER A 73 11.88 1.86 5.32
N LEU A 74 11.55 0.83 4.52
CA LEU A 74 10.23 0.69 3.89
C LEU A 74 9.16 0.38 4.93
N LEU A 75 9.46 -0.52 5.87
CA LEU A 75 8.55 -0.82 6.98
C LEU A 75 8.28 0.42 7.83
N ALA A 76 9.31 1.21 8.13
CA ALA A 76 9.16 2.47 8.88
C ALA A 76 8.25 3.46 8.14
N ARG A 77 8.40 3.58 6.81
CA ARG A 77 7.53 4.42 5.98
C ARG A 77 6.08 3.93 5.98
N ALA A 78 5.85 2.63 5.91
CA ALA A 78 4.50 2.07 5.95
C ALA A 78 3.82 2.34 7.31
N LYS A 79 4.54 2.15 8.42
CA LYS A 79 4.04 2.49 9.76
C LYS A 79 3.73 3.98 9.94
N ALA A 80 4.53 4.84 9.33
CA ALA A 80 4.35 6.30 9.42
C ALA A 80 3.07 6.80 8.73
N VAL A 81 2.44 6.01 7.85
CA VAL A 81 1.13 6.36 7.27
C VAL A 81 0.06 6.47 8.35
N GLY A 82 0.10 5.60 9.36
CA GLY A 82 -0.89 5.54 10.44
C GLY A 82 -2.32 5.23 9.96
N GLY A 83 -3.26 5.21 10.92
CA GLY A 83 -4.67 4.94 10.65
C GLY A 83 -4.99 3.46 10.38
N SER A 84 -6.16 3.20 9.81
CA SER A 84 -6.58 1.85 9.42
C SER A 84 -6.96 1.81 7.96
N TRP A 85 -6.34 0.90 7.20
CA TRP A 85 -6.49 0.80 5.76
C TRP A 85 -6.79 -0.64 5.34
N ARG A 86 -7.69 -0.77 4.37
CA ARG A 86 -8.09 -2.05 3.78
C ARG A 86 -7.57 -2.12 2.36
N LEU A 87 -6.69 -3.09 2.08
CA LEU A 87 -6.16 -3.37 0.75
C LEU A 87 -7.00 -4.45 0.09
N LEU A 88 -7.73 -4.08 -0.96
CA LEU A 88 -8.46 -5.02 -1.81
C LEU A 88 -7.61 -5.36 -3.04
N ALA A 89 -7.07 -6.58 -3.08
CA ALA A 89 -6.30 -7.06 -4.22
C ALA A 89 -7.17 -7.93 -5.14
N VAL A 90 -7.11 -7.64 -6.44
CA VAL A 90 -7.70 -8.50 -7.47
C VAL A 90 -6.56 -9.35 -8.05
N ALA A 91 -6.60 -10.67 -7.83
CA ALA A 91 -5.52 -11.54 -8.27
C ALA A 91 -5.97 -12.96 -8.60
N ILE A 92 -5.28 -13.56 -9.55
CA ILE A 92 -5.35 -14.99 -9.87
C ILE A 92 -3.96 -15.60 -9.77
N ASP A 93 -3.88 -16.89 -9.44
CA ASP A 93 -2.61 -17.61 -9.23
C ASP A 93 -1.70 -17.62 -10.46
N SER A 94 -2.28 -17.43 -11.65
CA SER A 94 -1.56 -17.45 -12.91
C SER A 94 -0.95 -16.13 -13.37
N CYS A 95 -1.24 -15.01 -12.71
CA CYS A 95 -0.78 -13.70 -13.13
C CYS A 95 0.70 -13.50 -12.75
N SER A 96 1.54 -13.13 -13.73
CA SER A 96 2.98 -12.84 -13.51
C SER A 96 3.22 -11.62 -12.64
N ASP A 97 2.37 -10.61 -12.78
CA ASP A 97 2.56 -9.33 -12.12
C ASP A 97 2.14 -9.44 -10.66
N SER A 98 0.99 -10.11 -10.42
CA SER A 98 0.51 -10.38 -9.07
C SER A 98 1.49 -11.25 -8.28
N VAL A 99 2.06 -12.33 -8.86
CA VAL A 99 3.02 -13.19 -8.14
C VAL A 99 4.29 -12.43 -7.74
N SER A 100 4.62 -11.35 -8.44
CA SER A 100 5.82 -10.53 -8.17
C SER A 100 5.57 -9.38 -7.20
N THR A 101 4.31 -9.07 -6.85
CA THR A 101 3.95 -7.86 -6.08
C THR A 101 3.14 -8.18 -4.83
N ILE A 102 2.10 -9.01 -4.95
CA ILE A 102 1.17 -9.30 -3.86
C ILE A 102 1.83 -9.94 -2.63
N PRO A 103 2.81 -10.87 -2.73
CA PRO A 103 3.46 -11.42 -1.55
C PRO A 103 4.14 -10.35 -0.67
N TYR A 104 4.72 -9.32 -1.30
CA TYR A 104 5.39 -8.23 -0.60
C TYR A 104 4.41 -7.27 0.08
N LEU A 105 3.23 -7.04 -0.54
CA LEU A 105 2.15 -6.29 0.10
C LEU A 105 1.57 -7.04 1.29
N ALA A 106 1.36 -8.35 1.17
CA ALA A 106 0.86 -9.19 2.26
C ALA A 106 1.83 -9.17 3.45
N GLN A 107 3.14 -9.28 3.21
CA GLN A 107 4.13 -9.15 4.28
C GLN A 107 4.08 -7.78 4.96
N LEU A 108 3.92 -6.69 4.20
CA LEU A 108 3.77 -5.35 4.79
C LEU A 108 2.53 -5.25 5.68
N VAL A 109 1.41 -5.81 5.22
CA VAL A 109 0.15 -5.85 5.97
C VAL A 109 0.31 -6.62 7.29
N ASP A 110 0.98 -7.77 7.25
CA ASP A 110 1.24 -8.58 8.44
C ASP A 110 2.15 -7.88 9.49
N MET A 111 2.94 -6.89 9.07
CA MET A 111 3.92 -6.20 9.93
C MET A 111 3.47 -4.81 10.43
N VAL A 112 2.34 -4.30 9.95
CA VAL A 112 1.87 -2.93 10.24
C VAL A 112 0.46 -2.96 10.81
N ASP A 113 0.35 -2.59 12.09
CA ASP A 113 -0.94 -2.46 12.76
C ASP A 113 -1.86 -1.49 12.01
N GLY A 114 -3.12 -1.90 11.84
CA GLY A 114 -4.14 -1.12 11.14
C GLY A 114 -4.22 -1.40 9.63
N LEU A 115 -3.28 -2.12 9.03
CA LEU A 115 -3.46 -2.63 7.67
C LEU A 115 -4.18 -3.98 7.69
N ASP A 116 -5.12 -4.18 6.77
CA ASP A 116 -5.74 -5.48 6.50
C ASP A 116 -5.88 -5.68 4.99
N MET A 117 -5.86 -6.93 4.53
CA MET A 117 -5.86 -7.27 3.10
C MET A 117 -6.78 -8.43 2.76
N ARG A 118 -7.50 -8.29 1.65
CA ARG A 118 -8.36 -9.32 1.07
C ARG A 118 -8.07 -9.49 -0.42
N VAL A 119 -8.16 -10.73 -0.88
CA VAL A 119 -7.94 -11.10 -2.29
C VAL A 119 -9.24 -11.58 -2.89
N VAL A 120 -9.60 -11.05 -4.06
CA VAL A 120 -10.78 -11.44 -4.84
C VAL A 120 -10.40 -11.88 -6.26
N ASP A 121 -11.27 -12.67 -6.88
CA ASP A 121 -11.15 -13.03 -8.29
C ASP A 121 -11.58 -11.85 -9.18
N PRO A 122 -10.97 -11.65 -10.38
CA PRO A 122 -11.34 -10.59 -11.32
C PRO A 122 -12.82 -10.54 -11.72
N THR A 123 -13.57 -11.63 -11.55
CA THR A 123 -15.01 -11.68 -11.83
C THR A 123 -15.88 -11.13 -10.70
N THR A 124 -15.29 -10.86 -9.52
CA THR A 124 -16.02 -10.35 -8.36
C THR A 124 -16.50 -8.92 -8.60
N GLY A 125 -17.77 -8.63 -8.32
CA GLY A 125 -18.37 -7.31 -8.51
C GLY A 125 -18.83 -7.00 -9.94
N LEU A 126 -18.69 -7.95 -10.87
CA LEU A 126 -19.35 -7.86 -12.18
C LEU A 126 -20.83 -8.28 -12.02
N SER A 127 -21.71 -7.31 -11.80
CA SER A 127 -23.17 -7.47 -11.80
C SER A 127 -23.80 -6.95 -13.09
#